data_AF-A0A9D1C3Z2-F1
#
_entry.id   AF-A0A9D1C3Z2-F1
#
_cell.length_a   1.000
_cell.length_b   1.000
_cell.length_c   1.000
_cell.angle_alpha   90.00
_cell.angle_beta   90.00
_cell.angle_gamma   90.00
#
_symmetry.space_group_name_H-M   'P 1'
#
loop_
_entity.id
_entity.type
_entity.pdbx_description
1 polymer ?
#
loop_
_entity_poly.entity_id
_entity_poly.type
_entity_poly.pdbx_seq_one_letter_code
_entity_poly.pdbx_strand_id
1 'polypeptide(L)'
;MNTKNPLKENNIFKQNREVSWLRFNERILEEADDMTIPILERLKFVSIYATNLDEFFMVRVGSLFDKSIYTPNAIDNKSGMDPKEQLDIIYEISRLLNDKYNNSYKNIEIALRTNGIYSLDYNELDNDEQKYVRTYFEEAIYPVLSPQIIDPHHPFPHLKNKSLYIACLLSHKDKKIYGIVPVPENIPEYVFLPGKYFRYIHVEKIIFEFIDDLFRTYQMTEKACISVTRNADITPEDDPLSENIDFRHQMKKLLHLRKRLAVVRLETNQKLGRDLSKYLCKQLDIDNYQIYL
;
A
#
# COMPACT_ATOMS: atom_id res chain seq x y z
N MET A 1 -40.35 -9.53 31.54
CA MET A 1 -39.02 -8.95 31.25
C MET A 1 -38.38 -9.83 30.19
N ASN A 2 -38.39 -9.37 28.94
CA ASN A 2 -37.95 -10.14 27.78
C ASN A 2 -36.87 -9.32 27.08
N THR A 3 -35.64 -9.84 27.09
CA THR A 3 -34.46 -9.26 26.44
C THR A 3 -34.60 -9.38 24.93
N LYS A 4 -35.01 -8.28 24.27
CA LYS A 4 -34.96 -8.17 22.81
C LYS A 4 -33.51 -7.95 22.38
N ASN A 5 -32.93 -9.01 21.82
CA ASN A 5 -31.71 -8.97 21.03
C ASN A 5 -31.96 -8.12 19.76
N PRO A 6 -31.20 -7.04 19.47
CA PRO A 6 -31.54 -6.12 18.37
C PRO A 6 -31.31 -6.67 16.96
N LEU A 7 -30.83 -7.91 16.82
CA LEU A 7 -30.48 -8.50 15.52
C LEU A 7 -31.56 -9.40 14.92
N LYS A 8 -32.83 -9.26 15.33
CA LYS A 8 -33.92 -10.00 14.68
C LYS A 8 -34.61 -9.19 13.59
N GLU A 9 -34.41 -9.70 12.37
CA GLU A 9 -35.44 -9.88 11.35
C GLU A 9 -36.06 -8.59 10.80
N ASN A 10 -35.34 -7.92 9.90
CA ASN A 10 -35.89 -7.31 8.68
C ASN A 10 -34.74 -6.87 7.74
N ASN A 11 -34.78 -7.30 6.46
CA ASN A 11 -33.82 -7.06 5.35
C ASN A 11 -32.66 -8.04 5.09
N ILE A 12 -32.90 -9.35 5.17
CA ILE A 12 -31.91 -10.40 4.79
C ILE A 12 -31.57 -10.42 3.27
N PHE A 13 -32.27 -9.66 2.41
CA PHE A 13 -32.02 -9.63 0.95
C PHE A 13 -31.19 -8.44 0.44
N LYS A 14 -30.77 -7.51 1.30
CA LYS A 14 -29.97 -6.34 0.87
C LYS A 14 -28.60 -6.37 1.53
N GLN A 15 -27.68 -7.17 0.98
CA GLN A 15 -26.30 -7.18 1.43
C GLN A 15 -25.62 -5.84 1.08
N ASN A 16 -24.70 -5.40 1.95
CA ASN A 16 -23.81 -4.29 1.67
C ASN A 16 -22.97 -4.64 0.42
N ARG A 17 -23.06 -3.79 -0.62
CA ARG A 17 -22.40 -4.02 -1.92
C ARG A 17 -20.89 -4.18 -1.78
N GLU A 18 -20.28 -3.44 -0.88
CA GLU A 18 -18.83 -3.44 -0.70
C GLU A 18 -18.36 -4.68 0.05
N VAL A 19 -19.15 -5.15 1.04
CA VAL A 19 -18.91 -6.44 1.69
C VAL A 19 -19.05 -7.58 0.68
N SER A 20 -20.10 -7.58 -0.14
CA SER A 20 -20.26 -8.58 -1.20
C SER A 20 -19.11 -8.56 -2.21
N TRP A 21 -18.55 -7.39 -2.51
CA TRP A 21 -17.39 -7.26 -3.39
C TRP A 21 -16.12 -7.85 -2.73
N LEU A 22 -15.87 -7.56 -1.46
CA LEU A 22 -14.74 -8.13 -0.73
C LEU A 22 -14.84 -9.66 -0.65
N ARG A 23 -16.05 -10.21 -0.46
CA ARG A 23 -16.31 -11.66 -0.50
C ARG A 23 -16.08 -12.25 -1.89
N PHE A 24 -16.38 -11.50 -2.95
CA PHE A 24 -16.05 -11.94 -4.31
C PHE A 24 -14.52 -12.00 -4.50
N ASN A 25 -13.79 -10.96 -4.07
CA ASN A 25 -12.33 -10.96 -4.19
C ASN A 25 -11.69 -12.05 -3.31
N GLU A 26 -12.25 -12.33 -2.13
CA GLU A 26 -11.84 -13.46 -1.27
C GLU A 26 -11.87 -14.81 -2.01
N ARG A 27 -12.87 -15.05 -2.87
CA ARG A 27 -12.93 -16.29 -3.67
C ARG A 27 -11.79 -16.41 -4.69
N ILE A 28 -11.28 -15.30 -5.21
CA ILE A 28 -10.11 -15.32 -6.08
C ILE A 28 -8.88 -15.81 -5.30
N LEU A 29 -8.79 -15.46 -4.02
CA LEU A 29 -7.74 -15.95 -3.15
C LEU A 29 -7.91 -17.45 -2.82
N GLU A 30 -9.16 -17.94 -2.74
CA GLU A 30 -9.43 -19.38 -2.61
C GLU A 30 -8.87 -20.19 -3.79
N GLU A 31 -8.94 -19.67 -5.02
CA GLU A 31 -8.30 -20.29 -6.21
C GLU A 31 -6.76 -20.27 -6.10
N ALA A 32 -6.17 -19.24 -5.49
CA ALA A 32 -4.74 -19.20 -5.22
C ALA A 32 -4.29 -20.26 -4.20
N ASP A 33 -5.19 -20.73 -3.34
CA ASP A 33 -4.92 -21.78 -2.35
C ASP A 33 -5.23 -23.20 -2.84
N ASP A 34 -5.89 -23.35 -3.99
CA ASP A 34 -6.19 -24.67 -4.57
C ASP A 34 -4.93 -25.35 -5.13
N MET A 35 -4.50 -26.43 -4.46
CA MET A 35 -3.32 -27.22 -4.83
C MET A 35 -3.49 -28.02 -6.12
N THR A 36 -4.71 -28.16 -6.65
CA THR A 36 -4.97 -28.79 -7.96
C THR A 36 -4.60 -27.87 -9.14
N ILE A 37 -4.48 -26.57 -8.88
CA ILE A 37 -4.12 -25.56 -9.86
C ILE A 37 -2.59 -25.45 -9.97
N PRO A 38 -2.01 -25.38 -11.19
CA PRO A 38 -0.57 -25.19 -11.37
C PRO A 38 -0.04 -23.93 -10.66
N ILE A 39 1.18 -24.02 -10.11
CA ILE A 39 1.76 -22.97 -9.24
C ILE A 39 1.80 -21.57 -9.86
N LEU A 40 2.11 -21.46 -11.16
CA LEU A 40 2.16 -20.18 -11.83
C LEU A 40 0.76 -19.58 -12.06
N GLU A 41 -0.26 -20.41 -12.22
CA GLU A 41 -1.66 -19.94 -12.28
C GLU A 41 -2.13 -19.48 -10.90
N ARG A 42 -1.74 -20.17 -9.83
CA ARG A 42 -1.99 -19.72 -8.45
C ARG A 42 -1.33 -18.37 -8.17
N LEU A 43 -0.09 -18.17 -8.62
CA LEU A 43 0.59 -16.88 -8.52
C LEU A 43 -0.16 -15.77 -9.28
N LYS A 44 -0.73 -16.07 -10.46
CA LYS A 44 -1.58 -15.12 -11.18
C LYS A 44 -2.83 -14.78 -10.38
N PHE A 45 -3.49 -15.74 -9.73
CA PHE A 45 -4.65 -15.43 -8.88
C PHE A 45 -4.31 -14.50 -7.72
N VAL A 46 -3.14 -14.67 -7.08
CA VAL A 46 -2.65 -13.72 -6.06
C VAL A 46 -2.45 -12.32 -6.65
N SER A 47 -1.85 -12.22 -7.84
CA SER A 47 -1.65 -10.94 -8.54
C SER A 47 -2.98 -10.27 -8.93
N ILE A 48 -3.95 -11.05 -9.40
CA ILE A 48 -5.31 -10.57 -9.73
C ILE A 48 -6.01 -10.08 -8.47
N TYR A 49 -5.96 -10.83 -7.37
CA TYR A 49 -6.52 -10.43 -6.09
C TYR A 49 -5.99 -9.06 -5.63
N ALA A 50 -4.66 -8.88 -5.68
CA ALA A 50 -4.00 -7.63 -5.27
C ALA A 50 -4.42 -6.46 -6.17
N THR A 51 -4.39 -6.65 -7.49
CA THR A 51 -4.79 -5.63 -8.47
C THR A 51 -6.25 -5.21 -8.31
N ASN A 52 -7.16 -6.17 -8.10
CA ASN A 52 -8.57 -5.89 -7.84
C ASN A 52 -8.74 -5.11 -6.53
N LEU A 53 -7.99 -5.48 -5.49
CA LEU A 53 -8.06 -4.81 -4.20
C LEU A 53 -7.58 -3.36 -4.30
N ASP A 54 -6.50 -3.10 -5.05
CA ASP A 54 -6.04 -1.73 -5.36
C ASP A 54 -7.17 -0.91 -5.99
N GLU A 55 -7.80 -1.42 -7.05
CA GLU A 55 -8.90 -0.72 -7.74
C GLU A 55 -10.07 -0.46 -6.78
N PHE A 56 -10.40 -1.43 -5.94
CA PHE A 56 -11.45 -1.27 -4.93
C PHE A 56 -11.13 -0.15 -3.93
N PHE A 57 -9.89 -0.07 -3.43
CA PHE A 57 -9.48 1.03 -2.55
C PHE A 57 -9.49 2.37 -3.29
N MET A 58 -8.93 2.43 -4.49
CA MET A 58 -8.87 3.66 -5.28
C MET A 58 -10.26 4.20 -5.63
N VAL A 59 -11.15 3.34 -6.14
CA VAL A 59 -12.45 3.76 -6.68
C VAL A 59 -13.52 3.74 -5.61
N ARG A 60 -13.74 2.60 -4.95
CA ARG A 60 -14.91 2.40 -4.08
C ARG A 60 -14.70 2.96 -2.69
N VAL A 61 -13.59 2.62 -2.04
CA VAL A 61 -13.23 3.19 -0.72
C VAL A 61 -13.02 4.70 -0.88
N GLY A 62 -12.34 5.13 -1.94
CA GLY A 62 -12.22 6.55 -2.28
C GLY A 62 -13.56 7.29 -2.38
N SER A 63 -14.53 6.72 -3.09
CA SER A 63 -15.87 7.29 -3.21
C SER A 63 -16.63 7.34 -1.87
N LEU A 64 -16.47 6.31 -1.02
CA LEU A 64 -17.07 6.28 0.31
C LEU A 64 -16.40 7.29 1.26
N PHE A 65 -15.08 7.46 1.16
CA PHE A 65 -14.31 8.45 1.91
C PHE A 65 -14.73 9.88 1.54
N ASP A 66 -14.91 10.17 0.25
CA ASP A 66 -15.47 11.46 -0.16
C ASP A 66 -16.87 11.67 0.41
N LYS A 67 -17.75 10.66 0.36
CA LYS A 67 -19.10 10.74 0.93
C LYS A 67 -19.10 10.96 2.43
N SER A 68 -18.18 10.35 3.18
CA SER A 68 -18.10 10.55 4.64
C SER A 68 -17.76 11.99 5.00
N ILE A 69 -17.07 12.71 4.10
CA ILE A 69 -16.72 14.12 4.28
C ILE A 69 -17.85 15.06 3.82
N TYR A 70 -18.41 14.85 2.63
CA TYR A 70 -19.36 15.79 2.02
C TYR A 70 -20.81 15.52 2.39
N THR A 71 -21.18 14.27 2.62
CA THR A 71 -22.53 13.82 2.91
C THR A 71 -22.52 12.77 4.03
N PRO A 72 -22.03 13.09 5.23
CA PRO A 72 -21.83 12.13 6.32
C PRO A 72 -23.12 11.42 6.74
N ASN A 73 -24.26 12.09 6.61
CA ASN A 73 -25.57 11.55 7.01
C ASN A 73 -26.30 10.81 5.86
N ALA A 74 -25.64 10.58 4.72
CA ALA A 74 -26.24 9.88 3.59
C ALA A 74 -26.29 8.38 3.87
N ILE A 75 -27.49 7.88 4.18
CA ILE A 75 -27.72 6.46 4.44
C ILE A 75 -27.84 5.70 3.12
N ASP A 76 -27.07 4.62 2.97
CA ASP A 76 -27.25 3.72 1.84
C ASP A 76 -28.55 2.91 1.98
N ASN A 77 -29.40 2.96 0.95
CA ASN A 77 -30.74 2.36 0.98
C ASN A 77 -30.73 0.82 1.00
N LYS A 78 -29.56 0.18 0.78
CA LYS A 78 -29.42 -1.27 0.80
C LYS A 78 -28.90 -1.74 2.15
N SER A 79 -27.77 -1.20 2.61
CA SER A 79 -27.15 -1.61 3.87
C SER A 79 -27.78 -0.95 5.10
N GLY A 80 -28.42 0.21 4.94
CA GLY A 80 -28.89 1.03 6.05
C GLY A 80 -27.75 1.73 6.81
N MET A 81 -26.53 1.71 6.26
CA MET A 81 -25.33 2.25 6.89
C MET A 81 -24.98 3.62 6.32
N ASP A 82 -24.47 4.50 7.17
CA ASP A 82 -23.79 5.72 6.73
C ASP A 82 -22.42 5.41 6.09
N PRO A 83 -21.77 6.36 5.40
CA PRO A 83 -20.51 6.09 4.71
C PRO A 83 -19.38 5.70 5.66
N LYS A 84 -19.37 6.20 6.90
CA LYS A 84 -18.34 5.89 7.90
C LYS A 84 -18.50 4.46 8.41
N GLU A 85 -19.72 4.04 8.74
CA GLU A 85 -20.02 2.67 9.14
C GLU A 85 -19.61 1.66 8.04
N GLN A 86 -19.81 2.02 6.77
CA GLN A 86 -19.35 1.18 5.65
C GLN A 86 -17.82 1.10 5.57
N LEU A 87 -17.13 2.24 5.74
CA LEU A 87 -15.66 2.27 5.76
C LEU A 87 -15.10 1.43 6.91
N ASP A 88 -15.65 1.56 8.12
CA ASP A 88 -15.20 0.81 9.30
C ASP A 88 -15.27 -0.70 9.06
N ILE A 89 -16.38 -1.19 8.49
CA ILE A 89 -16.54 -2.61 8.12
C ILE A 89 -15.57 -3.04 7.02
N ILE A 90 -15.34 -2.19 6.01
CA ILE A 90 -14.38 -2.48 4.93
C ILE A 90 -12.97 -2.61 5.48
N TYR A 91 -12.53 -1.69 6.35
CA TYR A 91 -11.21 -1.74 6.97
C TYR A 91 -11.04 -2.97 7.87
N GLU A 92 -12.08 -3.36 8.61
CA GLU A 92 -12.05 -4.59 9.42
C GLU A 92 -11.88 -5.85 8.55
N ILE A 93 -12.74 -6.02 7.53
CA ILE A 93 -12.71 -7.20 6.65
C ILE A 93 -11.41 -7.26 5.85
N SER A 94 -10.97 -6.13 5.27
CA SER A 94 -9.77 -6.09 4.44
C SER A 94 -8.50 -6.45 5.22
N ARG A 95 -8.41 -6.12 6.51
CA ARG A 95 -7.27 -6.56 7.35
C ARG A 95 -7.24 -8.08 7.54
N LEU A 96 -8.40 -8.71 7.75
CA LEU A 96 -8.48 -10.17 7.83
C LEU A 96 -8.13 -10.83 6.49
N LEU A 97 -8.56 -10.24 5.38
CA LEU A 97 -8.21 -10.73 4.04
C LEU A 97 -6.74 -10.52 3.69
N ASN A 98 -6.12 -9.47 4.23
CA ASN A 98 -4.68 -9.22 4.07
C ASN A 98 -3.83 -10.31 4.72
N ASP A 99 -4.21 -10.77 5.92
CA ASP A 99 -3.55 -11.92 6.58
C ASP A 99 -3.68 -13.21 5.75
N LYS A 100 -4.86 -13.44 5.14
CA LYS A 100 -5.05 -14.57 4.22
C LYS A 100 -4.14 -14.44 2.99
N TYR A 101 -4.13 -13.26 2.36
CA TYR A 101 -3.31 -12.97 1.19
C TYR A 101 -1.82 -13.25 1.45
N ASN A 102 -1.29 -12.75 2.57
CA ASN A 102 0.10 -12.97 2.95
C ASN A 102 0.42 -14.46 3.13
N ASN A 103 -0.49 -15.24 3.70
CA ASN A 103 -0.31 -16.68 3.86
C ASN A 103 -0.34 -17.42 2.51
N SER A 104 -1.30 -17.11 1.64
CA SER A 104 -1.39 -17.70 0.29
C SER A 104 -0.14 -17.41 -0.53
N TYR A 105 0.31 -16.14 -0.53
CA TYR A 105 1.53 -15.73 -1.22
C TYR A 105 2.77 -16.47 -0.70
N LYS A 106 2.94 -16.55 0.62
CA LYS A 106 4.05 -17.28 1.25
C LYS A 106 4.07 -18.77 0.89
N ASN A 107 2.90 -19.41 0.84
CA ASN A 107 2.81 -20.82 0.44
C ASN A 107 3.22 -21.03 -1.02
N ILE A 108 2.82 -20.12 -1.90
CA ILE A 108 3.23 -20.14 -3.32
C ILE A 108 4.74 -19.90 -3.45
N GLU A 109 5.29 -18.94 -2.71
CA GLU A 109 6.73 -18.65 -2.70
C GLU A 109 7.55 -19.89 -2.29
N ILE A 110 7.16 -20.59 -1.22
CA ILE A 110 7.80 -21.84 -0.79
C ILE A 110 7.77 -22.90 -1.89
N ALA A 111 6.63 -23.06 -2.56
CA ALA A 111 6.48 -24.03 -3.63
C ALA A 111 7.28 -23.63 -4.90
N LEU A 112 7.42 -22.33 -5.20
CA LEU A 112 8.25 -21.82 -6.29
C LEU A 112 9.72 -22.13 -6.04
N ARG A 113 10.19 -21.98 -4.80
CA ARG A 113 11.56 -22.32 -4.39
C ARG A 113 11.87 -23.80 -4.59
N THR A 114 10.90 -24.69 -4.38
CA THR A 114 11.05 -26.13 -4.65
C THR A 114 11.17 -26.44 -6.15
N ASN A 115 10.65 -25.57 -7.01
CA ASN A 115 10.72 -25.67 -8.47
C ASN A 115 11.87 -24.84 -9.07
N GLY A 116 12.82 -24.36 -8.27
CA GLY A 116 14.01 -23.66 -8.75
C GLY A 116 13.81 -22.17 -9.04
N ILE A 117 12.73 -21.55 -8.55
CA ILE A 117 12.46 -20.11 -8.65
C ILE A 117 12.60 -19.49 -7.26
N TYR A 118 13.54 -18.56 -7.09
CA TYR A 118 13.87 -17.98 -5.80
C TYR A 118 13.80 -16.44 -5.87
N SER A 119 12.84 -15.86 -5.15
CA SER A 119 12.92 -14.47 -4.70
C SER A 119 13.71 -14.47 -3.40
N LEU A 120 14.85 -13.79 -3.37
CA LEU A 120 15.78 -13.81 -2.24
C LEU A 120 15.75 -12.50 -1.46
N ASP A 121 15.97 -12.60 -0.16
CA ASP A 121 16.42 -11.49 0.68
C ASP A 121 17.95 -11.35 0.60
N TYR A 122 18.46 -10.15 0.90
CA TYR A 122 19.90 -9.87 0.83
C TYR A 122 20.73 -10.80 1.74
N ASN A 123 20.19 -11.18 2.90
CA ASN A 123 20.83 -12.09 3.84
C ASN A 123 20.86 -13.56 3.38
N GLU A 124 20.11 -13.92 2.34
CA GLU A 124 20.11 -15.26 1.73
C GLU A 124 21.15 -15.40 0.62
N LEU A 125 21.78 -14.29 0.20
CA LEU A 125 22.80 -14.25 -0.82
C LEU A 125 24.12 -14.80 -0.29
N ASP A 126 24.84 -15.54 -1.13
CA ASP A 126 26.24 -15.92 -0.83
C ASP A 126 27.20 -14.73 -0.97
N ASN A 127 28.46 -14.91 -0.58
CA ASN A 127 29.44 -13.81 -0.56
C ASN A 127 29.71 -13.21 -1.96
N ASP A 128 29.70 -14.03 -3.01
CA ASP A 128 29.97 -13.56 -4.37
C ASP A 128 28.75 -12.81 -4.91
N GLU A 129 27.55 -13.29 -4.61
CA GLU A 129 26.29 -12.63 -4.91
C GLU A 129 26.11 -11.31 -4.17
N GLN A 130 26.46 -11.25 -2.88
CA GLN A 130 26.47 -10.00 -2.12
C GLN A 130 27.41 -8.97 -2.72
N LYS A 131 28.59 -9.39 -3.16
CA LYS A 131 29.55 -8.52 -3.85
C LYS A 131 28.98 -8.01 -5.17
N TYR A 132 28.37 -8.89 -5.96
CA TYR A 132 27.71 -8.54 -7.21
C TYR A 132 26.59 -7.51 -6.99
N VAL A 133 25.70 -7.76 -6.02
CA VAL A 133 24.59 -6.86 -5.68
C VAL A 133 25.09 -5.52 -5.13
N ARG A 134 26.16 -5.51 -4.32
CA ARG A 134 26.79 -4.27 -3.85
C ARG A 134 27.36 -3.45 -5.00
N THR A 135 28.09 -4.07 -5.94
CA THR A 135 28.59 -3.36 -7.13
C THR A 135 27.44 -2.80 -7.96
N TYR A 136 26.38 -3.59 -8.18
CA TYR A 136 25.19 -3.11 -8.89
C TYR A 136 24.52 -1.93 -8.16
N PHE A 137 24.44 -1.99 -6.83
CA PHE A 137 23.93 -0.88 -6.03
C PHE A 137 24.77 0.39 -6.21
N GLU A 138 26.09 0.30 -6.07
CA GLU A 138 27.00 1.46 -6.13
C GLU A 138 27.04 2.10 -7.53
N GLU A 139 27.01 1.28 -8.60
CA GLU A 139 27.16 1.75 -9.97
C GLU A 139 25.83 2.15 -10.64
N ALA A 140 24.74 1.43 -10.38
CA ALA A 140 23.47 1.61 -11.10
C ALA A 140 22.37 2.26 -10.24
N ILE A 141 22.25 1.89 -8.96
CA ILE A 141 21.13 2.32 -8.10
C ILE A 141 21.47 3.61 -7.36
N TYR A 142 22.57 3.64 -6.61
CA TYR A 142 22.96 4.75 -5.74
C TYR A 142 22.98 6.11 -6.45
N PRO A 143 23.52 6.25 -7.68
CA PRO A 143 23.59 7.55 -8.36
C PRO A 143 22.23 8.15 -8.71
N VAL A 144 21.16 7.35 -8.79
CA VAL A 144 19.80 7.80 -9.12
C VAL A 144 18.90 7.95 -7.90
N LEU A 145 19.37 7.57 -6.71
CA LEU A 145 18.62 7.75 -5.47
C LEU A 145 18.66 9.22 -5.02
N SER A 146 17.52 9.71 -4.55
CA SER A 146 17.37 11.07 -4.05
C SER A 146 16.86 11.06 -2.61
N PRO A 147 17.74 10.82 -1.61
CA PRO A 147 17.34 10.79 -0.21
C PRO A 147 16.91 12.18 0.26
N GLN A 148 15.81 12.25 1.01
CA GLN A 148 15.26 13.49 1.54
C GLN A 148 15.19 13.44 3.05
N ILE A 149 15.78 14.43 3.72
CA ILE A 149 15.57 14.69 5.14
C ILE A 149 14.38 15.63 5.27
N ILE A 150 13.45 15.29 6.17
CA ILE A 150 12.23 16.07 6.36
C ILE A 150 12.44 17.06 7.51
N ASP A 151 12.36 18.34 7.18
CA ASP A 151 12.55 19.47 8.08
C ASP A 151 11.65 20.67 7.68
N PRO A 152 11.63 21.80 8.42
CA PRO A 152 10.78 22.94 8.06
C PRO A 152 11.02 23.57 6.68
N HIS A 153 12.21 23.41 6.12
CA HIS A 153 12.59 23.88 4.78
C HIS A 153 12.39 22.81 3.71
N HIS A 154 12.44 21.52 4.10
CA HIS A 154 12.19 20.36 3.25
C HIS A 154 10.97 19.59 3.78
N PRO A 155 9.74 20.02 3.45
CA PRO A 155 8.52 19.41 3.98
C PRO A 155 8.33 17.98 3.49
N PHE A 156 7.46 17.23 4.17
CA PHE A 156 7.10 15.87 3.78
C PHE A 156 6.61 15.85 2.31
N PRO A 157 7.22 15.04 1.42
CA PRO A 157 6.92 15.09 0.01
C PRO A 157 5.56 14.45 -0.29
N HIS A 158 4.97 14.84 -1.43
CA HIS A 158 3.81 14.14 -1.95
C HIS A 158 4.22 12.74 -2.45
N LEU A 159 3.72 11.69 -1.79
CA LEU A 159 3.94 10.31 -2.23
C LEU A 159 3.06 10.00 -3.43
N LYS A 160 3.68 9.57 -4.52
CA LYS A 160 2.98 9.09 -5.72
C LYS A 160 2.15 7.85 -5.38
N ASN A 161 1.01 7.71 -6.04
CA ASN A 161 0.12 6.57 -5.85
C ASN A 161 0.83 5.27 -6.27
N LYS A 162 0.84 4.28 -5.36
CA LYS A 162 1.42 2.94 -5.52
C LYS A 162 2.92 2.85 -5.78
N SER A 163 3.64 3.97 -5.84
CA SER A 163 5.10 3.96 -5.89
C SER A 163 5.70 3.59 -4.54
N LEU A 164 6.84 2.89 -4.56
CA LEU A 164 7.54 2.46 -3.35
C LEU A 164 8.44 3.57 -2.81
N TYR A 165 8.44 3.72 -1.48
CA TYR A 165 9.32 4.60 -0.74
C TYR A 165 9.91 3.86 0.44
N ILE A 166 11.09 4.26 0.90
CA ILE A 166 11.65 3.81 2.18
C ILE A 166 11.56 4.99 3.14
N ALA A 167 10.71 4.87 4.15
CA ALA A 167 10.57 5.83 5.23
C ALA A 167 11.53 5.48 6.37
N CYS A 168 12.27 6.47 6.84
CA CYS A 168 13.32 6.31 7.85
C CYS A 168 13.03 7.20 9.07
N LEU A 169 13.23 6.64 10.26
CA LEU A 169 13.43 7.38 11.50
C LEU A 169 14.92 7.39 11.81
N LEU A 170 15.46 8.59 11.92
CA LEU A 170 16.88 8.88 12.11
C LEU A 170 17.09 9.61 13.43
N SER A 171 18.30 9.50 13.98
CA SER A 171 18.76 10.28 15.13
C SER A 171 19.99 11.10 14.77
N HIS A 172 20.01 12.37 15.18
CA HIS A 172 21.18 13.24 15.10
C HIS A 172 21.25 14.15 16.32
N LYS A 173 22.34 14.06 17.09
CA LYS A 173 22.53 14.83 18.34
C LYS A 173 21.30 14.73 19.27
N ASP A 174 20.83 13.49 19.47
CA ASP A 174 19.66 13.13 20.28
C ASP A 174 18.31 13.71 19.82
N LYS A 175 18.25 14.25 18.59
CA LYS A 175 17.02 14.70 17.96
C LYS A 175 16.53 13.69 16.93
N LYS A 176 15.24 13.38 16.98
CA LYS A 176 14.55 12.55 15.98
C LYS A 176 14.38 13.35 14.69
N ILE A 177 14.76 12.73 13.58
CA ILE A 177 14.66 13.27 12.23
C ILE A 177 13.99 12.22 11.37
N TYR A 178 13.18 12.63 10.42
CA TYR A 178 12.54 11.72 9.48
C TYR A 178 13.22 11.84 8.13
N GLY A 179 13.39 10.71 7.45
CA GLY A 179 13.92 10.64 6.11
C GLY A 179 12.98 9.86 5.20
N ILE A 180 13.05 10.12 3.92
CA ILE A 180 12.35 9.33 2.91
C ILE A 180 13.19 9.20 1.65
N VAL A 181 13.19 8.00 1.08
CA VAL A 181 13.91 7.69 -0.16
C VAL A 181 12.93 7.08 -1.15
N PRO A 182 12.63 7.73 -2.29
CA PRO A 182 11.83 7.10 -3.34
C PRO A 182 12.61 5.95 -3.98
N VAL A 183 11.93 4.82 -4.22
CA VAL A 183 12.46 3.76 -5.08
C VAL A 183 12.26 4.21 -6.54
N PRO A 184 13.33 4.37 -7.34
CA PRO A 184 13.21 4.88 -8.70
C PRO A 184 12.46 3.90 -9.61
N GLU A 185 11.58 4.42 -10.47
CA GLU A 185 10.80 3.62 -11.44
C GLU A 185 11.57 3.37 -12.76
N ASN A 186 12.71 4.05 -12.95
CA ASN A 186 13.52 3.99 -14.16
C ASN A 186 14.59 2.88 -14.12
N ILE A 187 14.69 2.13 -13.02
CA ILE A 187 15.57 0.98 -12.86
C ILE A 187 14.76 -0.31 -12.91
N PRO A 188 15.35 -1.44 -13.36
CA PRO A 188 14.65 -2.72 -13.33
C PRO A 188 14.17 -3.06 -11.92
N GLU A 189 12.95 -3.57 -11.79
CA GLU A 189 12.39 -3.97 -10.47
C GLU A 189 13.18 -5.12 -9.82
N TYR A 190 13.83 -5.95 -10.64
CA TYR A 190 14.53 -7.17 -10.21
C TYR A 190 15.96 -7.18 -10.73
N VAL A 191 16.87 -7.67 -9.89
CA VAL A 191 18.24 -8.02 -10.29
C VAL A 191 18.36 -9.53 -10.30
N PHE A 192 18.61 -10.10 -11.47
CA PHE A 192 18.88 -11.53 -11.63
C PHE A 192 20.28 -11.88 -11.15
N LEU A 193 20.39 -12.98 -10.42
CA LEU A 193 21.65 -13.49 -9.92
C LEU A 193 22.22 -14.54 -10.87
N PRO A 194 23.54 -14.58 -11.07
CA PRO A 194 24.17 -15.60 -11.91
C PRO A 194 23.98 -16.99 -11.28
N GLY A 195 23.66 -18.00 -12.09
CA GLY A 195 23.52 -19.36 -11.59
C GLY A 195 22.66 -20.27 -12.46
N LYS A 196 22.45 -21.49 -11.96
CA LYS A 196 21.67 -22.54 -12.63
C LYS A 196 20.15 -22.39 -12.45
N TYR A 197 19.72 -21.82 -11.31
CA TYR A 197 18.33 -21.62 -10.95
C TYR A 197 17.86 -20.21 -11.29
N PHE A 198 16.55 -19.99 -11.35
CA PHE A 198 15.98 -18.67 -11.56
C PHE A 198 15.96 -17.92 -10.23
N ARG A 199 17.04 -17.20 -9.93
CA ARG A 199 17.26 -16.49 -8.66
C ARG A 199 17.28 -14.99 -8.92
N TYR A 200 16.57 -14.22 -8.11
CA TYR A 200 16.52 -12.77 -8.23
C TYR A 200 16.32 -12.12 -6.87
N ILE A 201 16.71 -10.85 -6.79
CA ILE A 201 16.43 -9.97 -5.65
C ILE A 201 15.72 -8.72 -6.16
N HIS A 202 14.73 -8.27 -5.38
CA HIS A 202 14.01 -7.04 -5.62
C HIS A 202 14.87 -5.81 -5.33
N VAL A 203 14.78 -4.79 -6.18
CA VAL A 203 15.59 -3.57 -6.04
C VAL A 203 15.26 -2.81 -4.75
N GLU A 204 14.00 -2.76 -4.34
CA GLU A 204 13.62 -2.14 -3.07
C GLU A 204 14.29 -2.83 -1.87
N LYS A 205 14.53 -4.15 -1.92
CA LYS A 205 15.26 -4.87 -0.88
C LYS A 205 16.75 -4.51 -0.87
N ILE A 206 17.36 -4.31 -2.04
CA ILE A 206 18.74 -3.84 -2.16
C ILE A 206 18.87 -2.43 -1.55
N ILE A 207 17.99 -1.51 -1.92
CA ILE A 207 18.00 -0.15 -1.38
C ILE A 207 17.74 -0.18 0.13
N PHE A 208 16.82 -1.02 0.59
CA PHE A 208 16.50 -1.19 2.02
C PHE A 208 17.70 -1.67 2.83
N GLU A 209 18.48 -2.61 2.30
CA GLU A 209 19.71 -3.09 2.94
C GLU A 209 20.74 -1.96 3.09
N PHE A 210 21.06 -1.28 1.98
CA PHE A 210 22.12 -0.26 1.95
C PHE A 210 21.65 1.16 2.28
N ILE A 211 20.44 1.33 2.82
CA ILE A 211 19.87 2.65 3.10
C ILE A 211 20.73 3.48 4.07
N ASP A 212 21.46 2.80 4.96
CA ASP A 212 22.38 3.40 5.91
C ASP A 212 23.52 4.19 5.21
N ASP A 213 23.95 3.74 4.02
CA ASP A 213 24.96 4.41 3.21
C ASP A 213 24.46 5.74 2.62
N LEU A 214 23.14 5.95 2.53
CA LEU A 214 22.53 7.21 2.10
C LEU A 214 22.47 8.25 3.23
N PHE A 215 22.50 7.81 4.50
CA PHE A 215 22.31 8.67 5.67
C PHE A 215 23.52 8.66 6.62
N ARG A 216 24.76 8.63 6.09
CA ARG A 216 26.01 8.46 6.87
C ARG A 216 26.21 9.45 8.03
N THR A 217 25.59 10.63 7.99
CA THR A 217 25.65 11.65 9.05
C THR A 217 24.63 11.45 10.17
N TYR A 218 23.75 10.46 10.03
CA TYR A 218 22.64 10.15 10.93
C TYR A 218 22.73 8.71 11.41
N GLN A 219 22.20 8.45 12.59
CA GLN A 219 22.03 7.09 13.08
C GLN A 219 20.63 6.59 12.67
N MET A 220 20.57 5.51 11.89
CA MET A 220 19.33 4.84 11.54
C MET A 220 18.70 4.20 12.78
N THR A 221 17.47 4.59 13.10
CA THR A 221 16.72 4.04 14.25
C THR A 221 15.63 3.07 13.79
N GLU A 222 14.92 3.42 12.72
CA GLU A 222 13.87 2.59 12.12
C GLU A 222 13.85 2.86 10.61
N LYS A 223 13.56 1.84 9.81
CA LYS A 223 13.34 1.97 8.36
C LYS A 223 12.16 1.10 7.96
N ALA A 224 11.34 1.51 7.01
CA ALA A 224 10.24 0.69 6.49
C ALA A 224 10.03 1.01 5.01
N CYS A 225 9.85 -0.02 4.18
CA CYS A 225 9.37 0.16 2.83
C CYS A 225 7.85 0.37 2.88
N ILE A 226 7.38 1.42 2.24
CA ILE A 226 5.99 1.87 2.27
C ILE A 226 5.47 2.14 0.86
N SER A 227 4.15 1.97 0.70
CA SER A 227 3.40 2.37 -0.50
C SER A 227 2.07 2.98 -0.10
N VAL A 228 1.62 4.03 -0.79
CA VAL A 228 0.32 4.64 -0.52
C VAL A 228 -0.66 4.34 -1.65
N THR A 229 -1.90 4.05 -1.29
CA THR A 229 -3.02 4.04 -2.22
C THR A 229 -3.85 5.29 -2.01
N ARG A 230 -4.08 6.05 -3.07
CA ARG A 230 -4.93 7.24 -3.09
C ARG A 230 -6.26 6.94 -3.76
N ASN A 231 -7.31 7.69 -3.41
CA ASN A 231 -8.54 7.63 -4.19
C ASN A 231 -8.29 8.05 -5.66
N ALA A 232 -9.07 7.48 -6.58
CA ALA A 232 -8.78 7.47 -8.01
C ALA A 232 -8.62 8.88 -8.60
N ASP A 233 -7.56 9.03 -9.41
CA ASP A 233 -7.38 10.15 -10.34
C ASP A 233 -8.48 10.08 -11.40
N ILE A 234 -9.54 10.88 -11.24
CA ILE A 234 -10.39 11.24 -12.37
C ILE A 234 -9.73 12.45 -13.00
N THR A 235 -9.18 12.29 -14.21
CA THR A 235 -8.67 13.41 -14.99
C THR A 235 -9.78 14.47 -15.11
N PRO A 236 -9.46 15.77 -15.00
CA PRO A 236 -10.47 16.84 -15.11
C PRO A 236 -11.30 16.85 -16.40
N GLU A 237 -10.90 16.03 -17.38
CA GLU A 237 -11.51 15.79 -18.70
C GLU A 237 -12.78 14.92 -18.62
N ASP A 238 -12.92 14.08 -17.58
CA ASP A 238 -14.09 13.22 -17.35
C ASP A 238 -15.23 13.93 -16.59
N ASP A 239 -15.09 15.24 -16.34
CA ASP A 239 -16.12 16.06 -15.70
C ASP A 239 -17.03 16.71 -16.77
N PRO A 240 -18.32 16.32 -16.89
CA PRO A 240 -19.25 16.88 -17.87
C PRO A 240 -19.62 18.35 -17.61
N LEU A 241 -19.05 18.98 -16.58
CA LEU A 241 -19.22 20.40 -16.22
C LEU A 241 -18.09 21.30 -16.76
N SER A 242 -17.32 20.85 -17.76
CA SER A 242 -16.11 21.53 -18.25
C SER A 242 -16.34 22.81 -19.06
N GLU A 243 -17.58 23.25 -19.28
CA GLU A 243 -17.85 24.49 -20.00
C GLU A 243 -18.27 25.65 -19.07
N ASN A 244 -17.40 26.67 -19.04
CA ASN A 244 -17.54 28.03 -18.45
C ASN A 244 -17.25 28.16 -16.96
N ILE A 245 -16.03 28.56 -16.58
CA ILE A 245 -15.71 28.64 -15.14
C ILE A 245 -14.88 29.86 -14.67
N ASP A 246 -15.56 30.66 -13.83
CA ASP A 246 -15.14 31.73 -12.91
C ASP A 246 -14.11 31.26 -11.84
N PHE A 247 -13.24 32.17 -11.37
CA PHE A 247 -12.17 31.93 -10.38
C PHE A 247 -12.65 31.24 -9.09
N ARG A 248 -13.87 31.53 -8.62
CA ARG A 248 -14.43 30.86 -7.42
C ARG A 248 -14.67 29.37 -7.63
N HIS A 249 -15.10 28.98 -8.81
CA HIS A 249 -15.30 27.57 -9.14
C HIS A 249 -13.97 26.87 -9.41
N GLN A 250 -12.95 27.56 -9.95
CA GLN A 250 -11.58 27.03 -10.01
C GLN A 250 -11.03 26.72 -8.59
N MET A 251 -11.23 27.62 -7.63
CA MET A 251 -10.83 27.39 -6.24
C MET A 251 -11.60 26.22 -5.59
N LYS A 252 -12.91 26.11 -5.83
CA LYS A 252 -13.69 24.92 -5.41
C LYS A 252 -13.17 23.64 -6.07
N LYS A 253 -12.87 23.67 -7.37
CA LYS A 253 -12.31 22.53 -8.12
C LYS A 253 -10.98 22.09 -7.54
N LEU A 254 -10.09 23.03 -7.19
CA LEU A 254 -8.82 22.74 -6.51
C LEU A 254 -8.99 22.15 -5.11
N LEU A 255 -9.96 22.64 -4.32
CA LEU A 255 -10.29 22.06 -3.01
C LEU A 255 -10.88 20.65 -3.13
N HIS A 256 -11.70 20.39 -4.15
CA HIS A 256 -12.23 19.06 -4.45
C HIS A 256 -11.13 18.11 -4.94
N LEU A 257 -10.22 18.55 -5.82
CA LEU A 257 -9.06 17.78 -6.28
C LEU A 257 -8.12 17.41 -5.12
N ARG A 258 -7.89 18.32 -4.17
CA ARG A 258 -7.03 18.07 -3.00
C ARG A 258 -7.57 16.97 -2.08
N LYS A 259 -8.89 16.76 -2.04
CA LYS A 259 -9.55 15.69 -1.29
C LYS A 259 -9.73 14.40 -2.10
N ARG A 260 -9.77 14.50 -3.44
CA ARG A 260 -9.76 13.38 -4.40
C ARG A 260 -8.40 12.71 -4.60
N LEU A 261 -7.37 13.17 -3.91
CA LEU A 261 -6.05 12.53 -3.82
C LEU A 261 -5.73 12.09 -2.38
N ALA A 262 -6.74 11.96 -1.51
CA ALA A 262 -6.57 11.50 -0.14
C ALA A 262 -5.98 10.08 -0.11
N VAL A 263 -5.10 9.84 0.86
CA VAL A 263 -4.57 8.49 1.10
C VAL A 263 -5.66 7.69 1.79
N VAL A 264 -6.02 6.55 1.21
CA VAL A 264 -7.03 5.64 1.76
C VAL A 264 -6.40 4.39 2.38
N ARG A 265 -5.17 4.06 2.00
CA ARG A 265 -4.42 2.89 2.46
C ARG A 265 -2.92 3.19 2.48
N LEU A 266 -2.24 2.77 3.54
CA LEU A 266 -0.78 2.74 3.64
C LEU A 266 -0.34 1.29 3.83
N GLU A 267 0.48 0.78 2.92
CA GLU A 267 1.08 -0.55 3.00
C GLU A 267 2.52 -0.44 3.45
N THR A 268 2.97 -1.39 4.26
CA THR A 268 4.30 -1.39 4.89
C THR A 268 4.87 -2.79 4.87
N ASN A 269 6.16 -2.95 4.59
CA ASN A 269 6.80 -4.29 4.59
C ASN A 269 6.98 -4.88 5.99
N GLN A 270 6.89 -4.05 7.03
CA GLN A 270 7.03 -4.45 8.42
C GLN A 270 6.23 -3.57 9.36
N LYS A 271 5.90 -4.11 10.53
CA LYS A 271 5.17 -3.37 11.56
C LYS A 271 5.97 -2.13 11.98
N LEU A 272 5.36 -0.96 11.79
CA LEU A 272 5.94 0.31 12.18
C LEU A 272 6.00 0.48 13.70
N GLY A 273 7.10 1.07 14.16
CA GLY A 273 7.26 1.60 15.50
C GLY A 273 6.33 2.79 15.75
N ARG A 274 6.08 3.08 17.03
CA ARG A 274 5.10 4.09 17.46
C ARG A 274 5.37 5.47 16.89
N ASP A 275 6.64 5.88 16.80
CA ASP A 275 7.01 7.21 16.36
C ASP A 275 6.83 7.38 14.85
N LEU A 276 7.34 6.43 14.05
CA LEU A 276 7.21 6.46 12.59
C LEU A 276 5.76 6.32 12.15
N SER A 277 5.01 5.40 12.76
CA SER A 277 3.56 5.24 12.52
C SER A 277 2.80 6.54 12.81
N LYS A 278 2.96 7.14 13.99
CA LYS A 278 2.27 8.40 14.33
C LYS A 278 2.65 9.54 13.38
N TYR A 279 3.91 9.59 12.98
CA TYR A 279 4.39 10.60 12.05
C TYR A 279 3.75 10.44 10.68
N LEU A 280 3.77 9.24 10.10
CA LEU A 280 3.16 8.95 8.79
C LEU A 280 1.64 9.16 8.82
N CYS A 281 0.94 8.70 9.86
CA CYS A 281 -0.50 8.97 10.04
C CYS A 281 -0.81 10.47 9.99
N LYS A 282 -0.01 11.28 10.70
CA LYS A 282 -0.19 12.74 10.71
C LYS A 282 0.10 13.38 9.36
N GLN A 283 1.13 12.95 8.63
CA GLN A 283 1.49 13.55 7.34
C GLN A 283 0.55 13.14 6.21
N LEU A 284 0.01 11.91 6.28
CA LEU A 284 -0.87 11.35 5.26
C LEU A 284 -2.36 11.54 5.55
N ASP A 285 -2.71 12.06 6.74
CA ASP A 285 -4.08 12.25 7.22
C ASP A 285 -4.88 10.93 7.25
N ILE A 286 -4.24 9.90 7.81
CA ILE A 286 -4.82 8.55 7.96
C ILE A 286 -4.77 8.07 9.40
N ASP A 287 -5.60 7.09 9.71
CA ASP A 287 -5.60 6.40 11.00
C ASP A 287 -4.81 5.09 10.97
N ASN A 288 -4.45 4.58 12.14
CA ASN A 288 -3.68 3.33 12.28
C ASN A 288 -4.37 2.10 11.66
N TYR A 289 -5.70 2.07 11.59
CA TYR A 289 -6.42 0.94 10.98
C TYR A 289 -6.31 0.92 9.45
N GLN A 290 -5.81 2.00 8.84
CA GLN A 290 -5.53 2.10 7.41
C GLN A 290 -4.08 1.69 7.06
N ILE A 291 -3.30 1.24 8.05
CA ILE A 291 -1.94 0.70 7.86
C ILE A 291 -2.02 -0.83 7.74
N TYR A 292 -1.50 -1.34 6.63
CA TYR A 292 -1.48 -2.75 6.26
C TYR A 292 -0.04 -3.27 6.22
N LEU A 293 0.12 -4.55 6.55
CA LEU A 293 1.39 -5.28 6.59
C LEU A 293 1.47 -6.32 5.48
#